data_AF-A0A8J8PP59-F1
#
_entry.id   AF-A0A8J8PP59-F1
#
_cell.length_a   1.000
_cell.length_b   1.000
_cell.length_c   1.000
_cell.angle_alpha   90.00
_cell.angle_beta   90.00
_cell.angle_gamma   90.00
#
_symmetry.space_group_name_H-M   'P 1'
#
loop_
_entity.id
_entity.type
_entity.pdbx_description
1 polymer ?
#
loop_
_entity_poly.entity_id
_entity_poly.type
_entity_poly.pdbx_seq_one_letter_code
_entity_poly.pdbx_strand_id
1 'polypeptide(L)'
;MKRRFYMTEIVPLTILRVPRRSIVFLQAIKDHYAAADDGIYKVNFRKQVGIHAGGMFLGLGIFFGGALGIGFLYFGFQQLLDLANSSLSAVIISVISAVIFILIGIGILYGIYRLVKYLWKISNKGNYIDGELVIPWSYVNKIIVSNVRQETYAYGGLLLPSSAVTYTIGDWLITTKDGKNIYIYNVVEPYTKLDEVRQRFNLHF
;
A
#
# COMPACT_ATOMS: atom_id res chain seq x y z
N MET A 1 -23.37 6.92 -8.37
CA MET A 1 -23.03 7.96 -7.35
C MET A 1 -21.60 7.70 -6.86
N LYS A 2 -20.77 8.72 -6.71
CA LYS A 2 -19.39 8.58 -6.20
C LYS A 2 -19.31 9.02 -4.74
N ARG A 3 -18.67 8.23 -3.89
CA ARG A 3 -18.50 8.49 -2.45
C ARG A 3 -17.07 8.14 -2.03
N ARG A 4 -16.54 8.87 -1.04
CA ARG A 4 -15.28 8.54 -0.37
C ARG A 4 -15.58 7.79 0.91
N PHE A 5 -14.81 6.74 1.15
CA PHE A 5 -14.93 5.89 2.32
C PHE A 5 -13.62 5.88 3.10
N TYR A 6 -13.73 5.84 4.42
CA TYR A 6 -12.64 5.32 5.24
C TYR A 6 -12.57 3.80 5.10
N MET A 7 -11.36 3.23 5.17
CA MET A 7 -11.17 1.76 5.16
C MET A 7 -12.00 1.03 6.23
N THR A 8 -12.26 1.70 7.37
CA THR A 8 -13.04 1.16 8.48
C THR A 8 -14.55 1.21 8.25
N GLU A 9 -15.04 1.84 7.18
CA GLU A 9 -16.47 1.93 6.88
C GLU A 9 -16.94 0.82 5.94
N ILE A 10 -16.01 0.12 5.28
CA ILE A 10 -16.31 -0.84 4.22
C ILE A 10 -15.92 -2.27 4.59
N VAL A 11 -16.61 -3.24 3.98
CA VAL A 11 -16.22 -4.65 3.93
C VAL A 11 -15.71 -4.93 2.52
N PRO A 12 -14.42 -5.21 2.33
CA PRO A 12 -13.88 -5.30 1.00
C PRO A 12 -14.05 -6.69 0.40
N LEU A 13 -14.89 -6.84 -0.63
CA LEU A 13 -15.37 -8.14 -1.15
C LEU A 13 -14.29 -8.91 -1.94
N THR A 14 -13.52 -8.21 -2.75
CA THR A 14 -12.42 -8.77 -3.55
C THR A 14 -11.11 -8.77 -2.75
N ILE A 15 -10.14 -9.64 -3.10
CA ILE A 15 -8.81 -9.67 -2.45
C ILE A 15 -8.22 -8.25 -2.43
N LEU A 16 -8.12 -7.65 -1.24
CA LEU A 16 -7.29 -6.46 -1.02
C LEU A 16 -5.87 -6.78 -0.61
N ARG A 17 -5.67 -7.99 -0.10
CA ARG A 17 -4.41 -8.38 0.51
C ARG A 17 -3.45 -8.78 -0.59
N VAL A 18 -2.76 -7.78 -1.10
CA VAL A 18 -1.52 -7.99 -1.84
C VAL A 18 -0.62 -8.79 -0.90
N PRO A 19 -0.19 -10.01 -1.28
CA PRO A 19 0.92 -10.66 -0.62
C PRO A 19 2.04 -9.64 -0.53
N ARG A 20 2.63 -9.47 0.66
CA ARG A 20 3.61 -8.42 1.00
C ARG A 20 4.76 -8.19 -0.01
N ARG A 21 4.94 -9.04 -1.04
CA ARG A 21 5.95 -8.89 -2.11
C ARG A 21 5.56 -9.39 -3.51
N SER A 22 4.34 -9.85 -3.81
CA SER A 22 4.02 -10.31 -5.17
C SER A 22 3.47 -9.16 -6.03
N ILE A 23 4.30 -8.65 -6.94
CA ILE A 23 3.96 -7.86 -8.14
C ILE A 23 2.64 -7.08 -8.01
N VAL A 24 2.72 -6.01 -7.22
CA VAL A 24 1.66 -5.02 -6.93
C VAL A 24 0.95 -4.49 -8.21
N PHE A 25 1.62 -4.61 -9.36
CA PHE A 25 1.21 -4.00 -10.62
C PHE A 25 0.08 -4.73 -11.36
N LEU A 26 -0.04 -6.07 -11.22
CA LEU A 26 -0.95 -6.85 -12.06
C LEU A 26 -2.39 -6.92 -11.53
N GLN A 27 -2.59 -6.86 -10.21
CA GLN A 27 -3.93 -6.90 -9.62
C GLN A 27 -4.63 -5.53 -9.58
N ALA A 28 -3.87 -4.43 -9.63
CA ALA A 28 -4.41 -3.07 -9.73
C ALA A 28 -5.32 -2.85 -10.95
N ILE A 29 -5.30 -3.77 -11.93
CA ILE A 29 -6.04 -3.68 -13.18
C ILE A 29 -7.47 -4.23 -13.05
N LYS A 30 -7.74 -5.15 -12.11
CA LYS A 30 -9.06 -5.74 -11.94
C LYS A 30 -9.98 -4.83 -11.13
N ASP A 31 -11.27 -4.91 -11.44
CA ASP A 31 -12.31 -4.23 -10.67
C ASP A 31 -12.35 -4.82 -9.26
N HIS A 32 -12.32 -3.94 -8.26
CA HIS A 32 -12.46 -4.34 -6.86
C HIS A 32 -13.80 -3.85 -6.35
N TYR A 33 -14.43 -4.67 -5.52
CA TYR A 33 -15.72 -4.34 -4.93
C TYR A 33 -15.64 -4.30 -3.41
N ALA A 34 -16.45 -3.44 -2.81
CA ALA A 34 -16.60 -3.32 -1.38
C ALA A 34 -18.07 -3.08 -1.02
N ALA A 35 -18.52 -3.65 0.08
CA ALA A 35 -19.82 -3.39 0.68
C ALA A 35 -19.69 -2.26 1.71
N ALA A 36 -20.63 -1.33 1.69
CA ALA A 36 -20.79 -0.24 2.65
C ALA A 36 -22.18 -0.30 3.29
N ASP A 37 -22.52 0.68 4.12
CA ASP A 37 -23.80 0.77 4.83
C ASP A 37 -25.01 0.95 3.89
N ASP A 38 -24.82 1.60 2.74
CA ASP A 38 -25.86 1.95 1.77
C ASP A 38 -25.90 1.05 0.53
N GLY A 39 -24.82 0.32 0.23
CA GLY A 39 -24.79 -0.60 -0.91
C GLY A 39 -23.44 -1.22 -1.21
N ILE A 40 -23.31 -1.77 -2.41
CA ILE A 40 -22.05 -2.29 -2.96
C ILE A 40 -21.45 -1.26 -3.90
N TYR A 41 -20.14 -1.06 -3.76
CA TYR A 41 -19.34 -0.09 -4.48
C TYR A 41 -18.25 -0.77 -5.29
N LYS A 42 -18.00 -0.25 -6.48
CA LYS A 42 -16.79 -0.49 -7.25
C LYS A 42 -15.75 0.52 -6.81
N VAL A 43 -14.69 0.04 -6.20
CA VAL A 43 -13.69 0.84 -5.50
C VAL A 43 -12.37 0.91 -6.28
N ASN A 44 -11.79 2.11 -6.36
CA ASN A 44 -10.55 2.32 -7.10
C ASN A 44 -9.34 2.33 -6.15
N PHE A 45 -8.78 1.14 -5.90
CA PHE A 45 -7.60 1.00 -5.04
C PHE A 45 -6.28 1.45 -5.69
N ARG A 46 -6.24 1.75 -7.00
CA ARG A 46 -4.99 2.14 -7.70
C ARG A 46 -4.32 3.33 -7.04
N LYS A 47 -5.11 4.31 -6.59
CA LYS A 47 -4.61 5.51 -5.90
C LYS A 47 -3.90 5.17 -4.59
N GLN A 48 -4.41 4.19 -3.85
CA GLN A 48 -3.88 3.81 -2.55
C GLN A 48 -2.64 2.92 -2.66
N VAL A 49 -2.64 2.02 -3.65
CA VAL A 49 -1.50 1.19 -4.02
C VAL A 49 -0.30 2.05 -4.45
N GLY A 50 -0.54 3.08 -5.27
CA GLY A 50 0.52 4.02 -5.67
C GLY A 50 1.13 4.78 -4.48
N ILE A 51 0.31 5.15 -3.49
CA ILE A 51 0.78 5.80 -2.26
C ILE A 51 1.67 4.85 -1.43
N HIS A 52 1.25 3.59 -1.26
CA HIS A 52 2.03 2.61 -0.49
C HIS A 52 3.33 2.20 -1.18
N ALA A 53 3.28 1.95 -2.49
CA ALA A 53 4.47 1.64 -3.28
C ALA A 53 5.45 2.82 -3.30
N GLY A 54 4.95 4.04 -3.57
CA GLY A 54 5.76 5.26 -3.52
C GLY A 54 6.37 5.50 -2.14
N GLY A 55 5.61 5.26 -1.07
CA GLY A 55 6.10 5.32 0.31
C GLY A 55 7.24 4.34 0.60
N MET A 56 7.14 3.10 0.09
CA MET A 56 8.18 2.08 0.26
C MET A 56 9.49 2.44 -0.46
N PHE A 57 9.42 2.88 -1.72
CA PHE A 57 10.60 3.30 -2.47
C PHE A 57 11.26 4.54 -1.86
N LEU A 58 10.46 5.50 -1.40
CA LEU A 58 10.97 6.67 -0.68
C LEU A 58 11.60 6.28 0.67
N GLY A 59 11.02 5.31 1.39
CA GLY A 59 11.59 4.77 2.63
C GLY A 59 12.96 4.11 2.41
N LEU A 60 13.12 3.33 1.33
CA LEU A 60 14.43 2.80 0.94
C LEU A 60 15.41 3.92 0.61
N GLY A 61 14.98 4.94 -0.14
CA GLY A 61 15.79 6.12 -0.44
C GLY A 61 16.25 6.88 0.81
N ILE A 62 15.38 7.00 1.82
CA ILE A 62 15.72 7.60 3.12
C ILE A 62 16.74 6.75 3.88
N PHE A 63 16.57 5.42 3.89
CA PHE A 63 17.49 4.52 4.57
C PHE A 63 18.89 4.54 3.94
N PHE A 64 18.98 4.33 2.63
CA PHE A 64 20.26 4.35 1.91
C PHE A 64 20.87 5.75 1.90
N GLY A 65 20.05 6.78 1.68
CA GLY A 65 20.50 8.16 1.75
C GLY A 65 21.02 8.52 3.13
N GLY A 66 20.36 8.07 4.21
CA GLY A 66 20.76 8.36 5.58
C GLY A 66 22.10 7.71 5.92
N ALA A 67 22.26 6.44 5.55
CA ALA A 67 23.54 5.74 5.69
C ALA A 67 24.67 6.43 4.90
N LEU A 68 24.41 6.86 3.67
CA LEU A 68 25.38 7.61 2.86
C LEU A 68 25.71 8.98 3.48
N GLY A 69 24.70 9.73 3.93
CA GLY A 69 24.89 11.04 4.55
C GLY A 69 25.74 10.96 5.82
N ILE A 70 25.45 9.98 6.69
CA ILE A 70 26.24 9.71 7.89
C ILE A 70 27.65 9.25 7.52
N GLY A 71 27.80 8.40 6.50
CA GLY A 71 29.10 7.97 6.00
C GLY A 71 29.97 9.13 5.53
N PHE A 72 29.41 10.06 4.77
CA PHE A 72 30.13 11.27 4.33
C PHE A 72 30.52 12.18 5.49
N LEU A 73 29.66 12.37 6.48
CA LEU A 73 30.01 13.11 7.70
C LEU A 73 31.15 12.42 8.47
N TYR A 74 31.09 11.10 8.60
CA TYR A 74 32.12 10.31 9.27
C TYR A 74 33.47 10.44 8.54
N PHE A 75 33.51 10.28 7.23
CA PHE A 75 34.73 10.45 6.44
C PHE A 75 35.31 11.86 6.52
N GLY A 76 34.44 12.89 6.46
CA GLY A 76 34.87 14.28 6.63
C GLY A 76 35.46 14.54 8.02
N PHE A 77 34.86 13.96 9.07
CA PHE A 77 35.36 14.08 10.44
C PHE A 77 36.68 13.33 10.67
N GLN A 78 36.85 12.13 10.11
CA GLN A 78 38.10 11.38 10.19
C GLN A 78 39.28 12.15 9.57
N GLN A 79 39.06 12.78 8.41
CA GLN A 79 40.07 13.64 7.79
C GLN A 79 40.47 14.83 8.65
N LEU A 80 39.53 15.37 9.44
CA LEU A 80 39.84 16.42 10.41
C LEU A 80 40.66 15.91 11.60
N LEU A 81 40.46 14.66 12.04
CA LEU A 81 41.24 14.07 13.13
C LEU A 81 42.67 13.76 12.69
N ASP A 82 42.86 13.30 11.46
CA ASP A 82 44.17 12.99 10.89
C ASP A 82 45.05 14.23 10.64
N LEU A 83 44.48 15.44 10.76
CA LEU A 83 45.22 16.71 10.66
C LEU A 83 46.32 16.85 11.71
N ALA A 84 46.16 16.25 12.89
CA ALA A 84 47.09 16.40 14.01
C ALA A 84 48.51 15.88 13.71
N ASN A 85 48.66 14.97 12.74
CA ASN A 85 49.94 14.34 12.38
C ASN A 85 50.42 14.69 10.96
N SER A 86 49.80 15.70 10.32
CA SER A 86 49.96 15.97 8.89
C SER A 86 50.97 17.10 8.60
N SER A 87 51.69 17.01 7.47
CA SER A 87 52.53 18.11 6.96
C SER A 87 51.67 19.30 6.50
N LEU A 88 52.23 20.52 6.47
CA LEU A 88 51.48 21.75 6.15
C LEU A 88 50.74 21.70 4.79
N SER A 89 51.30 21.04 3.78
CA SER A 89 50.65 20.85 2.47
C SER A 89 49.52 19.81 2.53
N ALA A 90 49.69 18.75 3.33
CA ALA A 90 48.64 17.75 3.58
C ALA A 90 47.48 18.33 4.41
N VAL A 91 47.75 19.30 5.27
CA VAL A 91 46.74 20.02 6.07
C VAL A 91 45.73 20.75 5.18
N ILE A 92 46.21 21.52 4.19
CA ILE A 92 45.32 22.31 3.31
C ILE A 92 44.39 21.38 2.50
N ILE A 93 44.94 20.30 1.95
CA ILE A 93 44.18 19.33 1.13
C ILE A 93 43.16 18.59 2.01
N SER A 94 43.56 18.16 3.21
CA SER A 94 42.67 17.45 4.14
C SER A 94 41.52 18.33 4.62
N VAL A 95 41.76 19.61 4.93
CA VAL A 95 40.70 20.55 5.32
C VAL A 95 39.70 20.78 4.19
N ILE A 96 40.16 21.01 2.96
CA ILE A 96 39.25 21.22 1.81
C ILE A 96 38.40 19.97 1.56
N SER A 97 39.03 18.80 1.56
CA SER A 97 38.36 17.53 1.37
C SER A 97 37.34 17.24 2.49
N ALA A 98 37.71 17.48 3.75
CA ALA A 98 36.81 17.35 4.90
C ALA A 98 35.57 18.24 4.78
N VAL A 99 35.76 19.51 4.38
CA VAL A 99 34.64 20.45 4.19
C VAL A 99 33.71 19.96 3.08
N ILE A 100 34.24 19.46 1.96
CA ILE A 100 33.43 18.88 0.87
C ILE A 100 32.60 17.71 1.38
N PHE A 101 33.22 16.78 2.10
CA PHE A 101 32.53 15.60 2.65
C PHE A 101 31.44 15.98 3.65
N ILE A 102 31.71 16.96 4.53
CA ILE A 102 30.73 17.47 5.48
C ILE A 102 29.54 18.13 4.76
N LEU A 103 29.80 18.98 3.76
CA LEU A 103 28.76 19.66 2.99
C LEU A 103 27.88 18.68 2.22
N ILE A 104 28.47 17.63 1.62
CA ILE A 104 27.72 16.56 0.96
C ILE A 104 26.84 15.82 1.98
N GLY A 105 27.40 15.45 3.14
CA GLY A 105 26.66 14.79 4.21
C GLY A 105 25.45 15.60 4.68
N ILE A 106 25.64 16.90 4.95
CA ILE A 106 24.57 17.82 5.35
C ILE A 106 23.51 17.95 4.23
N GLY A 107 23.94 18.08 2.97
CA GLY A 107 23.03 18.20 1.83
C GLY A 107 22.13 16.98 1.66
N ILE A 108 22.69 15.78 1.82
CA ILE A 108 21.94 14.52 1.76
C ILE A 108 20.92 14.43 2.91
N LEU A 109 21.34 14.75 4.14
CA LEU A 109 20.45 14.75 5.31
C LEU A 109 19.32 15.77 5.19
N TYR A 110 19.60 16.95 4.64
CA TYR A 110 18.57 17.95 4.36
C TYR A 110 17.57 17.47 3.29
N GLY A 111 18.06 16.82 2.24
CA GLY A 111 17.21 16.18 1.23
C GLY A 111 16.27 15.14 1.84
N ILE A 112 16.79 14.28 2.71
CA ILE A 112 16.03 13.28 3.46
C ILE A 112 14.97 13.93 4.33
N TYR A 113 15.32 14.96 5.10
CA TYR A 113 14.37 15.70 5.92
C TYR A 113 13.17 16.21 5.09
N ARG A 114 13.44 16.78 3.91
CA ARG A 114 12.38 17.22 2.99
C ARG A 114 11.51 16.07 2.51
N LEU A 115 12.11 14.94 2.15
CA LEU A 115 11.39 13.74 1.69
C LEU A 115 10.51 13.15 2.80
N VAL A 116 11.00 13.06 4.03
CA VAL A 116 10.23 12.61 5.20
C VAL A 116 9.03 13.51 5.44
N LYS A 117 9.23 14.84 5.39
CA LYS A 117 8.12 15.81 5.55
C LYS A 117 7.05 15.64 4.47
N TYR A 118 7.47 15.37 3.23
CA TYR A 118 6.55 15.11 2.13
C TYR A 118 5.77 13.80 2.31
N LEU A 119 6.46 12.72 2.75
CA LEU A 119 5.83 11.44 3.08
C LEU A 119 4.78 11.58 4.17
N TRP A 120 5.09 12.32 5.23
CA TRP A 120 4.15 12.53 6.33
C TRP A 120 2.86 13.22 5.85
N LYS A 121 2.98 14.19 4.93
CA LYS A 121 1.85 14.87 4.30
C LYS A 121 1.00 13.95 3.40
N ILE A 122 1.62 12.97 2.74
CA ILE A 122 0.92 11.98 1.90
C ILE A 122 0.26 10.90 2.76
N SER A 123 0.96 10.39 3.76
CA SER A 123 0.46 9.35 4.66
C SER A 123 -0.83 9.79 5.35
N ASN A 124 -0.90 11.04 5.80
CA ASN A 124 -2.12 11.60 6.41
C ASN A 124 -3.31 11.73 5.43
N LYS A 125 -3.11 11.59 4.11
CA LYS A 125 -4.18 11.59 3.10
C LYS A 125 -4.59 10.19 2.66
N GLY A 126 -3.88 9.14 3.09
CA GLY A 126 -3.97 7.79 2.51
C GLY A 126 -5.14 6.91 2.97
N ASN A 127 -5.99 7.39 3.89
CA ASN A 127 -7.03 6.54 4.51
C ASN A 127 -8.36 6.48 3.76
N TYR A 128 -8.47 7.19 2.64
CA TYR A 128 -9.71 7.28 1.88
C TYR A 128 -9.64 6.49 0.57
N ILE A 129 -10.75 5.85 0.22
CA ILE A 129 -10.94 5.18 -1.06
C ILE A 129 -12.15 5.79 -1.76
N ASP A 130 -11.99 6.12 -3.04
CA ASP A 130 -13.10 6.52 -3.88
C ASP A 130 -13.84 5.26 -4.36
N GLY A 131 -15.16 5.22 -4.16
CA GLY A 131 -16.05 4.18 -4.64
C GLY A 131 -17.18 4.74 -5.50
N GLU A 132 -17.59 3.98 -6.50
CA GLU A 132 -18.78 4.23 -7.31
C GLU A 132 -19.86 3.19 -6.97
N LEU A 133 -21.05 3.67 -6.59
CA LEU A 133 -22.18 2.81 -6.22
C LEU A 133 -22.57 1.93 -7.41
N VAL A 134 -22.55 0.62 -7.20
CA VAL A 134 -22.99 -0.41 -8.15
C VAL A 134 -24.45 -0.73 -7.91
N ILE A 135 -24.81 -0.98 -6.65
CA ILE A 135 -26.18 -1.30 -6.26
C ILE A 135 -26.45 -0.92 -4.80
N PRO A 136 -27.53 -0.17 -4.50
CA PRO A 136 -27.95 0.08 -3.13
C PRO A 136 -28.63 -1.16 -2.53
N TRP A 137 -28.48 -1.38 -1.22
CA TRP A 137 -29.09 -2.53 -0.54
C TRP A 137 -30.61 -2.55 -0.67
N SER A 138 -31.24 -1.37 -0.70
CA SER A 138 -32.69 -1.22 -0.88
C SER A 138 -33.22 -1.85 -2.16
N TYR A 139 -32.35 -2.06 -3.15
CA TYR A 139 -32.69 -2.63 -4.46
C TYR A 139 -32.26 -4.09 -4.62
N VAL A 140 -31.52 -4.62 -3.64
CA VAL A 140 -31.14 -6.04 -3.60
C VAL A 140 -32.35 -6.87 -3.18
N ASN A 141 -32.62 -7.94 -3.92
CA ASN A 141 -33.64 -8.93 -3.58
C ASN A 141 -33.00 -10.18 -2.97
N LYS A 142 -31.97 -10.71 -3.62
CA LYS A 142 -31.20 -11.86 -3.10
C LYS A 142 -29.78 -11.85 -3.63
N ILE A 143 -28.88 -12.50 -2.88
CA ILE A 143 -27.50 -12.74 -3.29
C ILE A 143 -27.26 -14.25 -3.30
N ILE A 144 -26.78 -14.75 -4.44
CA ILE A 144 -26.46 -16.16 -4.65
C ILE A 144 -24.95 -16.26 -4.82
N VAL A 145 -24.32 -17.14 -4.04
CA VAL A 145 -22.91 -17.48 -4.22
C VAL A 145 -22.79 -18.54 -5.32
N SER A 146 -21.93 -18.29 -6.30
CA SER A 146 -21.69 -19.19 -7.43
C SER A 146 -20.19 -19.35 -7.74
N ASN A 147 -19.83 -20.32 -8.58
CA ASN A 147 -18.47 -20.52 -9.09
C ASN A 147 -17.39 -20.59 -7.98
N VAL A 148 -17.72 -21.26 -6.88
CA VAL A 148 -16.82 -21.41 -5.73
C VAL A 148 -15.69 -22.36 -6.08
N ARG A 149 -14.46 -21.91 -5.86
CA ARG A 149 -13.21 -22.65 -6.10
C ARG A 149 -12.20 -22.33 -5.01
N GLN A 150 -11.23 -23.21 -4.81
CA GLN A 150 -10.10 -22.92 -3.94
C GLN A 150 -8.93 -22.45 -4.80
N GLU A 151 -8.31 -21.33 -4.40
CA GLU A 151 -7.12 -20.80 -5.02
C GLU A 151 -6.00 -20.68 -3.98
N THR A 152 -4.86 -21.29 -4.29
CA THR A 152 -3.68 -21.25 -3.44
C THR A 152 -2.74 -20.15 -3.92
N TYR A 153 -2.47 -19.20 -3.05
CA TYR A 153 -1.52 -18.12 -3.30
C TYR A 153 -0.21 -18.42 -2.57
N ALA A 154 0.87 -18.53 -3.33
CA ALA A 154 2.21 -18.69 -2.76
C ALA A 154 2.73 -17.34 -2.23
N TYR A 155 3.12 -17.32 -0.96
CA TYR A 155 3.85 -16.22 -0.33
C TYR A 155 5.31 -16.61 -0.22
N GLY A 156 6.17 -16.09 -1.09
CA GLY A 156 7.61 -16.34 -1.04
C GLY A 156 8.39 -15.18 -1.63
N GLY A 157 9.48 -14.80 -0.96
CA GLY A 157 10.53 -13.97 -1.57
C GLY A 157 11.66 -14.86 -2.08
N LEU A 158 12.65 -14.27 -2.78
CA LEU A 158 13.83 -14.98 -3.28
C LEU A 158 14.65 -15.72 -2.18
N LEU A 159 14.44 -15.37 -0.90
CA LEU A 159 15.24 -15.82 0.26
C LEU A 159 14.42 -16.37 1.44
N LEU A 160 13.10 -16.51 1.33
CA LEU A 160 12.23 -17.02 2.41
C LEU A 160 11.43 -18.24 1.93
N PRO A 161 11.23 -19.27 2.78
CA PRO A 161 10.44 -20.44 2.40
C PRO A 161 9.02 -20.02 2.00
N SER A 162 8.59 -20.51 0.84
CA SER A 162 7.26 -20.24 0.30
C SER A 162 6.19 -20.78 1.25
N SER A 163 5.46 -19.89 1.91
CA SER A 163 4.25 -20.24 2.66
C SER A 163 3.06 -20.13 1.71
N ALA A 164 2.32 -21.21 1.51
CA ALA A 164 1.12 -21.17 0.69
C ALA A 164 -0.08 -20.84 1.58
N VAL A 165 -0.92 -19.88 1.16
CA VAL A 165 -2.23 -19.65 1.79
C VAL A 165 -3.30 -19.96 0.77
N THR A 166 -4.22 -20.83 1.15
CA THR A 166 -5.38 -21.20 0.31
C THR A 166 -6.57 -20.33 0.69
N TYR A 167 -7.17 -19.68 -0.30
CA TYR A 167 -8.41 -18.95 -0.16
C TYR A 167 -9.52 -19.64 -0.94
N THR A 168 -10.73 -19.63 -0.40
CA THR A 168 -11.93 -19.92 -1.19
C THR A 168 -12.33 -18.66 -1.94
N ILE A 169 -12.50 -18.75 -3.25
CA ILE A 169 -12.95 -17.65 -4.11
C ILE A 169 -14.24 -18.07 -4.80
N GLY A 170 -15.20 -17.17 -4.87
CA GLY A 170 -16.41 -17.38 -5.67
C GLY A 170 -16.94 -16.05 -6.21
N ASP A 171 -18.08 -16.11 -6.86
CA ASP A 171 -18.77 -14.95 -7.39
C ASP A 171 -20.07 -14.72 -6.59
N TRP A 172 -20.47 -13.46 -6.44
CA TRP A 172 -21.80 -13.12 -5.99
C TRP A 172 -22.66 -12.71 -7.19
N LEU A 173 -23.75 -13.44 -7.39
CA LEU A 173 -24.84 -13.07 -8.27
C LEU A 173 -25.91 -12.36 -7.46
N ILE A 174 -26.06 -11.07 -7.71
CA ILE A 174 -27.04 -10.23 -7.03
C ILE A 174 -28.24 -10.08 -7.95
N THR A 175 -29.38 -10.60 -7.50
CA THR A 175 -30.65 -10.36 -8.15
C THR A 175 -31.31 -9.15 -7.49
N THR A 176 -31.67 -8.19 -8.31
CA THR A 176 -32.34 -6.96 -7.94
C THR A 176 -33.86 -7.14 -7.88
N LYS A 177 -34.57 -6.20 -7.26
CA LYS A 177 -36.04 -6.25 -7.15
C LYS A 177 -36.76 -6.14 -8.50
N ASP A 178 -36.17 -5.51 -9.50
CA ASP A 178 -36.64 -5.46 -10.89
C ASP A 178 -36.21 -6.69 -11.73
N GLY A 179 -35.56 -7.67 -11.11
CA GLY A 179 -35.18 -8.94 -11.77
C GLY A 179 -33.88 -8.87 -12.58
N LYS A 180 -33.18 -7.73 -12.58
CA LYS A 180 -31.84 -7.61 -13.16
C LYS A 180 -30.80 -8.35 -12.32
N ASN A 181 -29.82 -8.93 -12.98
CA ASN A 181 -28.71 -9.62 -12.35
C ASN A 181 -27.42 -8.80 -12.45
N ILE A 182 -26.68 -8.70 -11.34
CA ILE A 182 -25.38 -8.05 -11.24
C ILE A 182 -24.37 -9.06 -10.69
N TYR A 183 -23.21 -9.15 -11.33
CA TYR A 183 -22.15 -10.06 -10.93
C TYR A 183 -21.03 -9.31 -10.23
N ILE A 184 -20.65 -9.79 -9.04
CA ILE A 184 -19.44 -9.40 -8.33
C ILE A 184 -18.49 -10.58 -8.38
N TYR A 185 -17.47 -10.47 -9.21
CA TYR A 185 -16.53 -11.57 -9.45
C TYR A 185 -15.42 -11.65 -8.40
N ASN A 186 -14.92 -12.85 -8.15
CA ASN A 186 -13.74 -13.11 -7.32
C ASN A 186 -13.85 -12.58 -5.88
N VAL A 187 -14.99 -12.78 -5.24
CA VAL A 187 -15.20 -12.54 -3.82
C VAL A 187 -14.41 -13.57 -3.02
N VAL A 188 -13.63 -13.10 -2.06
CA VAL A 188 -12.85 -13.94 -1.13
C VAL A 188 -13.75 -14.44 -0.03
N GLU A 189 -13.66 -15.73 0.28
CA GLU A 189 -14.45 -16.40 1.30
C GLU A 189 -15.94 -16.02 1.17
N PRO A 190 -16.55 -16.32 0.00
CA PRO A 190 -17.78 -15.66 -0.43
C PRO A 190 -18.97 -15.90 0.51
N TYR A 191 -18.99 -17.02 1.24
CA TYR A 191 -20.01 -17.30 2.26
C TYR A 191 -19.75 -16.51 3.54
N THR A 192 -18.55 -16.65 4.13
CA THR A 192 -18.14 -15.92 5.34
C THR A 192 -18.32 -14.41 5.18
N LYS A 193 -17.98 -13.89 4.00
CA LYS A 193 -18.16 -12.47 3.70
C LYS A 193 -19.60 -12.04 3.55
N LEU A 194 -20.47 -12.91 3.05
CA LEU A 194 -21.88 -12.58 2.94
C LEU A 194 -22.47 -12.45 4.34
N ASP A 195 -22.08 -13.35 5.25
CA ASP A 195 -22.47 -13.29 6.67
C ASP A 195 -21.92 -12.04 7.36
N GLU A 196 -20.64 -11.72 7.13
CA GLU A 196 -20.01 -10.49 7.65
C GLU A 196 -20.78 -9.23 7.21
N VAL A 197 -21.08 -9.12 5.91
CA VAL A 197 -21.82 -7.98 5.34
C VAL A 197 -23.24 -7.90 5.92
N ARG A 198 -23.94 -9.03 6.01
CA ARG A 198 -25.30 -9.09 6.58
C ARG A 198 -25.34 -8.66 8.03
N GLN A 199 -24.42 -9.15 8.85
CA GLN A 199 -24.35 -8.81 10.27
C GLN A 199 -23.94 -7.35 10.47
N ARG A 200 -22.89 -6.90 9.77
CA ARG A 200 -22.32 -5.56 9.96
C ARG A 200 -23.27 -4.43 9.56
N PHE A 201 -24.04 -4.63 8.49
CA PHE A 201 -24.97 -3.61 7.97
C PHE A 201 -26.43 -3.94 8.26
N ASN A 202 -26.69 -4.95 9.12
CA ASN A 202 -28.02 -5.39 9.55
C ASN A 202 -28.99 -5.62 8.36
N LEU A 203 -28.59 -6.46 7.41
CA LEU A 203 -29.32 -6.67 6.16
C LEU A 203 -30.20 -7.93 6.24
N HIS A 204 -31.45 -7.78 5.78
CA HIS A 204 -32.47 -8.83 5.76
C HIS A 204 -32.95 -9.06 4.31
N PHE A 205 -32.12 -9.75 3.53
CA PHE A 205 -32.47 -10.30 2.23
C PHE A 205 -32.23 -11.82 2.25
#